data_AF-A0A1I1YSE1-F1
#
_entry.id   AF-A0A1I1YSE1-F1
#
_cell.length_a   1.000
_cell.length_b   1.000
_cell.length_c   1.000
_cell.angle_alpha   90.00
_cell.angle_beta   90.00
_cell.angle_gamma   90.00
#
_symmetry.space_group_name_H-M   'P 1'
#
loop_
_entity.id
_entity.type
_entity.pdbx_description
1 polymer ?
#
loop_
_entity_poly.entity_id
_entity_poly.type
_entity_poly.pdbx_seq_one_letter_code
_entity_poly.pdbx_strand_id
1 'polypeptide(L)' 'MTPDADQDDINAAALQYVRKISGFRAPAAHNREVFDAAVAAVATATAQLLDGLEIRGAGQAHAHSHPHSS' A
#
# COMPACT_ATOMS: atom_id res chain seq x y z
N MET A 1 -8.55 7.86 -7.23
CA MET A 1 -7.84 6.63 -6.79
C MET A 1 -8.87 5.79 -6.06
N THR A 2 -9.14 4.58 -6.53
CA THR A 2 -10.08 3.66 -5.85
C THR A 2 -9.38 3.01 -4.66
N PRO A 3 -10.09 2.67 -3.58
CA PRO A 3 -9.49 2.07 -2.37
C PRO A 3 -8.72 0.77 -2.66
N ASP A 4 -9.14 0.04 -3.70
CA ASP A 4 -8.47 -1.18 -4.16
C ASP A 4 -7.07 -0.92 -4.74
N ALA A 5 -6.92 0.20 -5.48
CA ALA A 5 -5.64 0.61 -6.06
C ALA A 5 -4.64 1.06 -4.97
N ASP A 6 -5.13 1.54 -3.82
CA ASP A 6 -4.27 1.91 -2.69
C ASP A 6 -3.69 0.67 -1.99
N GLN A 7 -4.49 -0.39 -1.85
CA GLN A 7 -4.03 -1.65 -1.25
C GLN A 7 -3.01 -2.39 -2.13
N ASP A 8 -3.22 -2.45 -3.44
CA ASP A 8 -2.25 -3.07 -4.35
C ASP A 8 -0.91 -2.32 -4.33
N ASP A 9 -0.95 -0.97 -4.32
CA ASP A 9 0.24 -0.13 -4.26
C ASP A 9 1.01 -0.32 -2.94
N ILE A 10 0.30 -0.39 -1.81
CA ILE A 10 0.88 -0.71 -0.50
C ILE A 10 1.57 -2.08 -0.51
N ASN A 11 0.91 -3.11 -1.05
CA ASN A 11 1.49 -4.45 -1.13
C ASN A 11 2.72 -4.48 -2.04
N ALA A 12 2.65 -3.81 -3.19
CA ALA A 12 3.76 -3.68 -4.12
C ALA A 12 4.95 -2.94 -3.49
N ALA A 13 4.71 -1.87 -2.74
CA ALA A 13 5.73 -1.11 -2.03
C ALA A 13 6.37 -1.95 -0.91
N ALA A 14 5.56 -2.65 -0.12
CA ALA A 14 6.03 -3.56 0.93
C ALA A 14 6.93 -4.66 0.35
N LEU A 15 6.52 -5.28 -0.76
CA LEU A 15 7.32 -6.28 -1.47
C LEU A 15 8.67 -5.72 -1.92
N GLN A 16 8.67 -4.52 -2.52
CA GLN A 16 9.91 -3.86 -2.95
C GLN A 16 10.84 -3.56 -1.78
N TYR A 17 10.30 -3.08 -0.66
CA TYR A 17 11.07 -2.84 0.56
C TYR A 17 11.73 -4.10 1.08
N VAL A 18 10.97 -5.19 1.26
CA VAL A 18 11.51 -6.45 1.80
C VAL A 18 12.57 -7.04 0.87
N ARG A 19 12.37 -6.98 -0.46
CA ARG A 19 13.40 -7.39 -1.44
C ARG A 19 14.70 -6.59 -1.26
N LYS A 20 14.58 -5.27 -1.10
CA LYS A 20 15.72 -4.37 -0.94
C LYS A 20 16.52 -4.69 0.34
N ILE A 21 15.84 -4.90 1.46
CA ILE A 21 16.49 -5.11 2.76
C ILE A 21 17.04 -6.54 2.91
N SER A 22 16.30 -7.54 2.44
CA SER A 22 16.75 -8.93 2.51
C SER A 22 17.84 -9.28 1.50
N GLY A 23 17.99 -8.48 0.43
CA GLY A 23 18.86 -8.79 -0.72
C GLY A 23 18.31 -9.88 -1.64
N PHE A 24 17.13 -10.45 -1.34
CA PHE A 24 16.51 -11.47 -2.18
C PHE A 24 15.58 -10.83 -3.22
N ARG A 25 15.84 -11.10 -4.50
CA ARG A 25 14.85 -10.83 -5.56
C ARG A 25 13.68 -11.82 -5.51
N ALA A 26 13.97 -13.07 -5.18
CA ALA A 26 13.01 -14.13 -4.91
C ALA A 26 13.53 -14.99 -3.75
N PRO A 27 12.73 -15.23 -2.69
CA PRO A 27 13.15 -16.09 -1.58
C PRO A 27 13.20 -17.56 -2.01
N ALA A 28 14.15 -18.31 -1.45
CA ALA A 28 14.14 -19.76 -1.53
C ALA A 28 12.96 -20.35 -0.74
N ALA A 29 12.55 -21.59 -1.06
CA ALA A 29 11.36 -22.22 -0.46
C ALA A 29 11.36 -22.20 1.08
N HIS A 30 12.52 -22.43 1.70
CA HIS A 30 12.65 -22.44 3.17
C HIS A 30 12.54 -21.04 3.81
N ASN A 31 12.82 -19.96 3.07
CA ASN A 31 12.69 -18.58 3.55
C ASN A 31 11.38 -17.92 3.11
N ARG A 32 10.56 -18.63 2.33
CA ARG A 32 9.37 -18.04 1.71
C ARG A 32 8.36 -17.58 2.75
N GLU A 33 8.10 -18.40 3.75
CA GLU A 33 7.17 -18.04 4.83
C GLU A 33 7.62 -16.79 5.59
N VAL A 34 8.91 -16.70 5.95
CA VAL A 34 9.46 -15.52 6.64
C VAL A 34 9.41 -14.28 5.74
N PHE A 35 9.70 -14.44 4.45
CA PHE A 35 9.66 -13.37 3.48
C PHE A 35 8.23 -12.84 3.29
N ASP A 36 7.27 -13.73 3.07
CA ASP A 36 5.86 -13.40 2.87
C ASP A 36 5.26 -12.76 4.14
N ALA A 37 5.62 -13.27 5.33
CA ALA A 37 5.22 -12.67 6.60
C ALA A 37 5.77 -11.25 6.79
N ALA A 38 7.04 -11.01 6.40
CA ALA A 38 7.63 -9.67 6.46
C ALA A 38 6.93 -8.69 5.51
N VAL A 39 6.59 -9.12 4.30
CA VAL A 39 5.84 -8.29 3.34
C VAL A 39 4.47 -7.93 3.91
N ALA A 40 3.73 -8.90 4.44
CA ALA A 40 2.41 -8.67 5.03
C ALA A 40 2.47 -7.72 6.23
N ALA A 41 3.48 -7.86 7.09
CA ALA A 41 3.68 -6.98 8.24
C ALA A 41 3.95 -5.53 7.83
N VAL A 42 4.80 -5.32 6.82
CA VAL A 42 5.10 -3.98 6.29
C VAL A 42 3.85 -3.38 5.64
N ALA A 43 3.14 -4.13 4.81
CA ALA A 43 1.90 -3.66 4.17
C ALA A 43 0.86 -3.24 5.21
N THR A 44 0.65 -4.05 6.25
CA THR A 44 -0.26 -3.74 7.36
C THR A 44 0.16 -2.47 8.09
N ALA A 45 1.44 -2.33 8.43
CA ALA A 45 1.95 -1.14 9.11
C ALA A 45 1.78 0.13 8.27
N THR A 46 2.01 0.05 6.96
CA THR A 46 1.79 1.16 6.02
C THR A 46 0.31 1.53 5.92
N ALA A 47 -0.59 0.55 5.82
CA ALA A 47 -2.03 0.81 5.80
C ALA A 47 -2.50 1.50 7.09
N GLN A 48 -2.04 1.03 8.26
CA GLN A 48 -2.35 1.64 9.55
C GLN A 48 -1.80 3.07 9.66
N LEU A 49 -0.59 3.32 9.14
CA LEU A 49 -0.05 4.67 9.08
C LEU A 49 -0.94 5.58 8.24
N LEU A 50 -1.32 5.16 7.03
CA LEU A 50 -2.14 5.97 6.13
C LEU A 50 -3.54 6.24 6.69
N ASP A 51 -4.15 5.26 7.35
CA ASP A 51 -5.43 5.40 8.07
C ASP A 51 -5.33 6.43 9.22
N GLY A 52 -4.23 6.37 9.97
CA GLY A 52 -3.99 7.28 11.11
C GLY A 52 -3.43 8.66 10.73
N LEU A 53 -3.02 8.87 9.48
CA LEU A 53 -2.51 10.16 9.02
C LEU A 53 -3.67 11.10 8.70
N GLU A 54 -3.95 12.03 9.61
CA GLU A 54 -4.78 13.20 9.29
C GLU A 54 -4.00 14.11 8.32
N ILE A 55 -4.17 13.92 7.02
CA ILE A 55 -3.62 14.81 6.01
C ILE A 55 -4.34 16.16 6.11
N ARG A 56 -3.83 17.08 6.94
CA ARG A 56 -4.13 18.51 6.85
C ARG A 56 -3.66 19.02 5.48
N GLY A 57 -4.49 18.81 4.46
CA GLY A 57 -4.19 19.22 3.08
C GLY A 57 -4.99 18.54 1.97
N ALA A 58 -5.69 17.42 2.22
CA ALA A 58 -6.47 16.72 1.18
C ALA A 58 -7.98 17.09 1.18
N GLY A 59 -8.36 18.18 1.83
CA GLY A 59 -9.74 18.68 1.89
C GLY A 59 -10.27 19.33 0.60
N GLN A 60 -9.56 19.26 -0.54
CA GLN A 60 -10.03 19.84 -1.81
C GLN A 60 -9.64 18.98 -3.02
N ALA A 61 -10.24 17.80 -3.16
CA ALA A 61 -10.20 17.08 -4.45
C ALA A 61 -11.46 16.27 -4.79
N HIS A 62 -12.58 16.52 -4.10
CA HIS A 62 -13.88 15.91 -4.44
C HIS A 62 -15.01 16.95 -4.43
N ALA A 63 -14.84 18.02 -5.20
CA ALA A 63 -15.95 18.88 -5.62
C ALA A 63 -15.98 18.93 -7.16
N HIS A 64 -16.34 17.80 -7.77
CA HIS A 64 -16.85 17.78 -9.15
C HIS A 64 -18.20 17.07 -9.16
N SER A 65 -19.16 17.70 -8.50
CA SER A 65 -20.57 17.54 -8.86
C SER A 65 -20.81 18.41 -10.09
N HIS A 66 -21.11 17.82 -11.24
CA HIS A 66 -21.91 18.47 -12.28
C HIS A 66 -22.88 17.44 -12.85
N PRO A 67 -24.15 17.41 -12.40
CA PRO A 67 -25.22 16.77 -13.14
C PRO A 67 -25.53 17.64 -14.36
N HIS A 68 -25.43 17.08 -15.56
CA HIS A 68 -26.07 17.68 -16.73
C HIS A 68 -27.02 16.65 -17.34
N SER A 69 -28.27 16.72 -16.88
CA SER A 69 -29.43 16.25 -17.62
C SER A 69 -29.65 17.16 -18.83
N SER A 70 -29.74 16.59 -20.03
CA SER A 70 -30.71 16.91 -21.09
C SER A 70 -30.47 16.01 -22.30
#